data_AF-A0A1I6ACX3-F1
#
_entry.id   AF-A0A1I6ACX3-F1
#
_cell.length_a   1.000
_cell.length_b   1.000
_cell.length_c   1.000
_cell.angle_alpha   90.00
_cell.angle_beta   90.00
_cell.angle_gamma   90.00
#
_symmetry.space_group_name_H-M   'P 1'
#
loop_
_entity.id
_entity.type
_entity.pdbx_description
1 polymer ?
#
loop_
_entity_poly.entity_id
_entity_poly.type
_entity_poly.pdbx_seq_one_letter_code
_entity_poly.pdbx_strand_id
1 'polypeptide(L)'
;MVFLDVTNAIWLFVIIFMLHDFEEIISVEHWANNNKSKLSERNTWINQRIWSFWNVNSYSFAKRDVVIFMVMSLITVITIFNLHQTWSIHLYTSFLVFILFHNVLHILQTIMLRTYTPGLYTAILLVTPYSIFLLTIIN
;
A
#
# COMPACT_ATOMS: atom_id res chain seq x y z
N MET A 1 -17.48 9.73 -22.78
CA MET A 1 -16.96 8.56 -22.04
C MET A 1 -15.45 8.59 -22.23
N VAL A 2 -14.68 8.92 -21.20
CA VAL A 2 -13.21 8.96 -21.31
C VAL A 2 -12.74 7.51 -21.27
N PHE A 3 -12.31 6.98 -22.42
CA PHE A 3 -11.57 5.71 -22.43
C PHE A 3 -10.20 6.00 -21.83
N LEU A 4 -9.94 5.47 -20.63
CA LEU A 4 -8.62 5.52 -20.05
C LEU A 4 -7.75 4.51 -20.82
N ASP A 5 -6.71 5.00 -21.50
CA ASP A 5 -5.71 4.13 -22.11
C ASP A 5 -4.98 3.31 -21.04
N VAL A 6 -4.57 2.08 -21.36
CA VAL A 6 -3.93 1.15 -20.40
C VAL A 6 -2.67 1.76 -19.80
N THR A 7 -1.88 2.46 -20.62
CA THR A 7 -0.69 3.18 -20.15
C THR A 7 -1.04 4.26 -19.12
N ASN A 8 -2.11 5.03 -19.37
CA ASN A 8 -2.58 6.04 -18.43
C ASN A 8 -3.12 5.41 -17.14
N ALA A 9 -3.77 4.25 -17.22
CA ALA A 9 -4.24 3.50 -16.07
C ALA A 9 -3.08 3.03 -15.17
N ILE A 10 -2.03 2.48 -15.79
CA ILE A 10 -0.83 2.03 -15.08
C ILE A 10 -0.14 3.21 -14.37
N TRP A 11 -0.04 4.38 -15.01
CA TRP A 11 0.51 5.57 -14.36
C TRP A 11 -0.37 6.10 -13.22
N LEU A 12 -1.69 6.09 -13.40
CA LEU A 12 -2.62 6.53 -12.37
C LEU A 12 -2.55 5.65 -11.12
N PHE A 13 -2.14 4.39 -11.25
CA PHE A 13 -1.85 3.52 -10.11
C PHE A 13 -0.82 4.13 -9.16
N VAL A 14 0.28 4.68 -9.71
CA VAL A 14 1.36 5.31 -8.92
C VAL A 14 0.81 6.45 -8.07
N ILE A 15 -0.10 7.25 -8.63
CA ILE A 15 -0.74 8.37 -7.93
C ILE A 15 -1.65 7.83 -6.82
N ILE A 16 -2.48 6.82 -7.12
CA ILE A 16 -3.40 6.21 -6.15
C ILE A 16 -2.66 5.57 -4.99
N PHE A 17 -1.57 4.87 -5.26
CA PHE A 17 -0.72 4.29 -4.24
C PHE A 17 -0.03 5.38 -3.39
N MET A 18 0.41 6.49 -3.99
CA MET A 18 0.99 7.60 -3.23
C MET A 18 -0.03 8.25 -2.29
N LEU A 19 -1.31 8.34 -2.68
CA LEU A 19 -2.36 8.83 -1.78
C LEU A 19 -2.55 7.91 -0.56
N HIS A 20 -2.33 6.61 -0.74
CA HIS A 20 -2.33 5.65 0.36
C HIS A 20 -1.12 5.84 1.29
N ASP A 21 0.09 5.91 0.75
CA ASP A 21 1.30 6.19 1.55
C ASP A 21 1.18 7.53 2.31
N PHE A 22 0.55 8.55 1.71
CA PHE A 22 0.27 9.81 2.41
C PHE A 22 -0.69 9.64 3.59
N GLU A 23 -1.75 8.83 3.48
CA GLU A 23 -2.59 8.51 4.63
C GLU A 23 -1.74 7.86 5.73
N GLU A 24 -0.87 6.91 5.39
CA GLU A 24 0.00 6.24 6.36
C GLU A 24 0.95 7.24 7.05
N ILE A 25 1.68 8.06 6.29
CA ILE A 25 2.63 9.06 6.81
C ILE A 25 1.94 10.06 7.75
N ILE A 26 0.75 10.53 7.38
CA ILE A 26 0.01 11.53 8.17
C ILE A 26 -0.53 10.90 9.46
N SER A 27 -0.95 9.64 9.41
CA SER A 27 -1.64 8.99 10.52
C SER A 27 -0.72 8.22 11.47
N VAL A 28 0.45 7.74 11.01
CA VAL A 28 1.31 6.81 11.77
C VAL A 28 1.72 7.34 13.15
N GLU A 29 2.20 8.59 13.23
CA GLU A 29 2.72 9.12 14.48
C GLU A 29 1.60 9.39 15.50
N HIS A 30 0.48 9.96 15.05
CA HIS A 30 -0.69 10.16 15.89
C HIS A 30 -1.26 8.82 16.37
N TRP A 31 -1.33 7.84 15.47
CA TRP A 31 -1.79 6.50 15.78
C TRP A 31 -0.89 5.83 16.83
N ALA A 32 0.44 5.89 16.65
CA ALA A 32 1.38 5.28 17.57
C ALA A 32 1.22 5.86 18.98
N ASN A 33 1.14 7.19 19.10
CA ASN A 33 0.97 7.87 20.39
C ASN A 33 -0.33 7.47 21.10
N ASN A 34 -1.44 7.41 20.37
CA ASN A 34 -2.76 7.09 20.95
C ASN A 34 -2.93 5.61 21.33
N ASN A 35 -2.19 4.71 20.68
CA ASN A 35 -2.33 3.26 20.88
C ASN A 35 -1.22 2.65 21.73
N LYS A 36 -0.20 3.43 22.13
CA LYS A 36 0.95 2.98 22.93
C LYS A 36 0.53 2.23 24.19
N SER A 37 -0.33 2.80 25.02
CA SER A 37 -0.79 2.18 26.27
C SER A 37 -1.58 0.90 25.98
N LYS A 38 -2.58 0.97 25.10
CA LYS A 38 -3.44 -0.15 24.71
C LYS A 38 -2.66 -1.36 24.16
N LEU A 39 -1.58 -1.11 23.43
CA LEU A 39 -0.76 -2.14 22.82
C LEU A 39 0.35 -2.65 23.75
N SER A 40 0.85 -1.82 24.66
CA SER A 40 1.80 -2.24 25.70
C SER A 40 1.21 -3.25 26.69
N GLU A 41 -0.10 -3.18 26.94
CA GLU A 41 -0.80 -4.11 27.84
C GLU A 41 -1.11 -5.47 27.19
N ARG A 42 -1.08 -5.56 25.85
CA ARG A 42 -1.39 -6.80 25.11
C ARG A 42 -0.11 -7.57 24.78
N ASN A 43 0.20 -8.55 25.61
CA ASN A 43 1.45 -9.32 25.53
C ASN A 43 1.39 -10.55 24.59
N THR A 44 0.92 -10.39 23.36
CA THR A 44 1.11 -11.42 22.33
C THR A 44 2.27 -11.02 21.41
N TRP A 45 3.08 -12.00 21.00
CA TRP A 45 4.22 -11.78 20.12
C TRP A 45 3.83 -11.06 18.81
N ILE A 46 2.66 -11.38 18.26
CA ILE A 46 2.16 -10.74 17.03
C ILE A 46 1.83 -9.26 17.25
N ASN A 47 1.17 -8.92 18.37
CA ASN A 47 0.84 -7.52 18.67
C ASN A 47 2.10 -6.69 18.89
N GLN A 48 3.13 -7.25 19.53
CA GLN A 48 4.41 -6.58 19.72
C GLN A 48 5.15 -6.33 18.39
N ARG A 49 5.10 -7.30 17.46
CA ARG A 49 5.65 -7.14 16.10
C ARG A 49 4.94 -6.02 15.34
N ILE A 50 3.61 -6.00 15.34
CA ILE A 50 2.82 -4.95 14.69
C ILE A 50 3.10 -3.60 15.35
N TRP A 51 3.11 -3.53 16.68
CA TRP A 51 3.47 -2.32 17.41
C TRP A 51 4.86 -1.79 17.06
N SER A 52 5.88 -2.65 17.03
CA SER A 52 7.25 -2.24 16.67
C SER A 52 7.36 -1.71 15.24
N PHE A 53 6.50 -2.17 14.32
CA PHE A 53 6.49 -1.68 12.95
C PHE A 53 5.94 -0.25 12.87
N TRP A 54 4.83 0.00 13.57
CA TRP A 54 4.09 1.27 13.56
C TRP A 54 4.59 2.30 14.57
N ASN A 55 5.35 1.90 15.58
CA ASN A 55 5.93 2.80 16.59
C ASN A 55 7.15 3.56 16.04
N VAL A 56 6.92 4.38 15.01
CA VAL A 56 7.89 5.22 14.33
C VAL A 56 7.29 6.61 14.08
N ASN A 57 8.14 7.63 13.97
CA ASN A 57 7.68 8.97 13.60
C ASN A 57 7.43 9.10 12.10
N SER A 58 6.64 10.09 11.69
CA SER A 58 6.27 10.30 10.29
C SER A 58 7.49 10.53 9.38
N TYR A 59 8.55 11.17 9.89
CA TYR A 59 9.79 11.35 9.13
C TYR A 59 10.50 10.04 8.78
N SER A 60 10.59 9.13 9.75
CA SER A 60 11.24 7.82 9.53
C SER A 60 10.39 6.90 8.67
N PHE A 61 9.07 7.02 8.79
CA PHE A 61 8.12 6.32 7.93
C PHE A 61 8.25 6.80 6.48
N ALA A 62 8.19 8.12 6.24
CA ALA A 62 8.33 8.71 4.91
C ALA A 62 9.64 8.32 4.19
N LYS A 63 10.75 8.16 4.92
CA LYS A 63 12.01 7.65 4.32
C LYS A 63 11.87 6.24 3.74
N ARG A 64 11.07 5.38 4.36
CA ARG A 64 10.78 4.01 3.86
C ARG A 64 9.92 4.11 2.60
N ASP A 65 8.90 4.96 2.64
CA ASP A 65 7.93 5.10 1.55
C ASP A 65 8.58 5.71 0.30
N VAL A 66 9.55 6.61 0.44
CA VAL A 66 10.34 7.09 -0.69
C VAL A 66 11.01 5.94 -1.46
N VAL A 67 11.52 4.92 -0.75
CA VAL A 67 12.12 3.74 -1.39
C VAL A 67 11.05 2.89 -2.07
N ILE A 68 9.90 2.68 -1.43
CA ILE A 68 8.77 1.92 -1.99
C ILE A 68 8.26 2.61 -3.26
N PHE A 69 8.05 3.92 -3.20
CA PHE A 69 7.66 4.75 -4.34
C PHE A 69 8.65 4.65 -5.50
N MET A 70 9.95 4.69 -5.22
CA MET A 70 10.98 4.57 -6.25
C MET A 70 10.95 3.20 -6.93
N VAL A 71 10.81 2.11 -6.15
CA VAL A 71 10.72 0.74 -6.69
C VAL A 71 9.44 0.56 -7.51
N MET A 72 8.29 1.00 -7.00
CA MET A 72 7.02 0.95 -7.73
C MET A 72 7.08 1.74 -9.04
N SER A 73 7.66 2.95 -9.00
CA SER A 73 7.83 3.79 -10.18
C SER A 73 8.72 3.10 -11.21
N LEU A 74 9.81 2.45 -10.78
CA LEU A 74 10.68 1.69 -11.67
C LEU A 74 9.96 0.50 -12.31
N ILE A 75 9.21 -0.29 -11.54
CA ILE A 75 8.38 -1.40 -12.06
C ILE A 75 7.39 -0.86 -13.10
N THR A 76 6.72 0.25 -12.80
CA THR A 76 5.76 0.91 -13.69
C THR A 76 6.42 1.34 -15.00
N VAL A 77 7.57 2.00 -14.93
CA VAL A 77 8.33 2.44 -16.11
C VAL A 77 8.76 1.26 -16.97
N ILE A 78 9.36 0.22 -16.36
CA ILE A 78 9.77 -1.00 -17.06
C ILE A 78 8.56 -1.64 -17.76
N THR A 79 7.41 -1.66 -17.06
CA THR A 79 6.17 -2.23 -17.58
C THR A 79 5.73 -1.52 -18.84
N ILE A 80 5.66 -0.19 -18.79
CA ILE A 80 5.18 0.66 -19.88
C ILE A 80 6.07 0.55 -21.12
N PHE A 81 7.40 0.56 -20.96
CA PHE A 81 8.33 0.42 -22.09
C PHE A 81 8.30 -0.97 -22.74
N ASN A 82 7.74 -1.97 -22.05
CA ASN A 82 7.73 -3.36 -22.52
C ASN A 82 6.31 -3.96 -22.51
N LEU A 83 5.27 -3.15 -22.73
CA LEU A 83 3.86 -3.58 -22.66
C LEU A 83 3.53 -4.78 -23.57
N HIS A 84 4.20 -4.90 -24.71
CA HIS A 84 3.99 -6.01 -25.65
C HIS A 84 4.68 -7.32 -25.22
N GLN A 85 5.50 -7.30 -24.17
CA GLN A 85 6.27 -8.45 -23.72
C GLN A 85 5.56 -9.11 -22.53
N THR A 86 5.29 -10.41 -22.64
CA THR A 86 4.50 -11.13 -21.63
C THR A 86 5.16 -11.13 -20.24
N TRP A 87 6.50 -11.17 -20.16
CA TRP A 87 7.21 -11.12 -18.87
C TRP A 87 6.99 -9.80 -18.13
N SER A 88 6.85 -8.69 -18.87
CA SER A 88 6.63 -7.36 -18.33
C SER A 88 5.24 -7.26 -17.69
N ILE A 89 4.23 -7.81 -18.38
CA ILE A 89 2.88 -7.97 -17.85
C ILE A 89 2.88 -8.83 -16.58
N HIS A 90 3.58 -9.98 -16.60
CA HIS A 90 3.67 -10.84 -15.41
C HIS A 90 4.37 -10.16 -14.23
N LEU A 91 5.41 -9.34 -14.48
CA LEU A 91 6.07 -8.55 -13.45
C LEU A 91 5.08 -7.57 -12.80
N TYR A 92 4.34 -6.82 -13.60
CA TYR A 92 3.35 -5.86 -13.10
C TYR A 92 2.18 -6.54 -12.37
N THR A 93 1.66 -7.64 -12.91
CA THR A 93 0.61 -8.44 -12.27
C THR A 93 1.08 -9.00 -10.92
N SER A 94 2.31 -9.49 -10.83
CA SER A 94 2.89 -9.96 -9.57
C SER A 94 3.01 -8.84 -8.55
N PHE A 95 3.40 -7.65 -9.00
CA PHE A 95 3.43 -6.45 -8.18
C PHE A 95 2.03 -6.06 -7.67
N LEU A 96 1.00 -6.04 -8.53
CA LEU A 96 -0.38 -5.76 -8.12
C LEU A 96 -0.91 -6.77 -7.08
N VAL A 97 -0.60 -8.05 -7.26
CA VAL A 97 -0.96 -9.10 -6.28
C VAL A 97 -0.26 -8.86 -4.94
N PHE A 98 1.01 -8.45 -4.96
CA PHE A 98 1.74 -8.07 -3.75
C PHE A 98 1.07 -6.88 -3.04
N ILE A 99 0.65 -5.85 -3.77
CA ILE A 99 -0.08 -4.72 -3.20
C ILE A 99 -1.43 -5.14 -2.61
N LEU A 100 -2.19 -6.01 -3.29
CA LEU A 100 -3.44 -6.54 -2.73
C LEU A 100 -3.20 -7.31 -1.43
N PHE A 101 -2.12 -8.08 -1.35
CA PHE A 101 -1.74 -8.77 -0.11
C PHE A 101 -1.39 -7.78 1.00
N HIS A 102 -0.63 -6.72 0.70
CA HIS A 102 -0.33 -5.64 1.63
C HIS A 102 -1.62 -4.98 2.18
N ASN A 103 -2.61 -4.71 1.33
CA ASN A 103 -3.90 -4.16 1.75
C ASN A 103 -4.67 -5.10 2.69
N VAL A 104 -4.58 -6.42 2.48
CA VAL A 104 -5.18 -7.41 3.40
C VAL A 104 -4.50 -7.34 4.77
N LEU A 105 -3.19 -7.06 4.85
CA LEU A 105 -2.51 -6.90 6.12
C LEU A 105 -3.05 -5.72 6.93
N HIS A 106 -3.43 -4.60 6.30
CA HIS A 106 -4.09 -3.48 6.99
C HIS A 106 -5.39 -3.90 7.67
N ILE A 107 -6.23 -4.66 6.96
CA ILE A 107 -7.49 -5.19 7.49
C ILE A 107 -7.23 -6.15 8.65
N LEU A 108 -6.28 -7.08 8.48
CA LEU A 108 -5.92 -8.03 9.53
C LEU A 108 -5.37 -7.33 10.76
N GLN A 109 -4.46 -6.36 10.60
CA GLN A 109 -3.92 -5.57 11.71
C GLN A 109 -5.03 -4.81 12.44
N THR A 110 -5.97 -4.23 11.70
CA THR A 110 -7.13 -3.53 12.28
C THR A 110 -7.98 -4.47 13.14
N ILE A 111 -8.29 -5.67 12.64
CA ILE A 111 -9.07 -6.67 13.36
C ILE A 111 -8.31 -7.16 14.61
N MET A 112 -7.03 -7.49 14.46
CA MET A 112 -6.20 -8.05 15.54
C MET A 112 -5.98 -7.03 16.66
N LEU A 113 -5.67 -5.79 16.31
CA LEU A 113 -5.43 -4.73 17.27
C LEU A 113 -6.73 -4.11 17.81
N ARG A 114 -7.86 -4.29 17.11
CA ARG A 114 -9.17 -3.66 17.39
C ARG A 114 -9.07 -2.14 17.42
N THR A 115 -8.27 -1.60 16.53
CA THR A 115 -8.06 -0.16 16.34
C THR A 115 -7.80 0.06 14.85
N TYR A 116 -8.07 1.28 14.35
CA TYR A 116 -7.73 1.67 12.98
C TYR A 116 -6.25 1.34 12.68
N THR A 117 -5.88 1.00 11.46
CA THR A 117 -4.47 0.90 11.04
C THR A 117 -4.19 2.02 10.04
N PRO A 118 -3.06 2.75 10.17
CA PRO A 118 -2.67 3.76 9.18
C PRO A 118 -2.79 3.22 7.75
N GLY A 119 -3.46 3.95 6.86
CA GLY A 119 -3.66 3.53 5.46
C GLY A 119 -4.90 2.67 5.18
N LEU A 120 -5.64 2.24 6.21
CA LEU A 120 -6.80 1.33 6.04
C LEU A 120 -7.87 1.89 5.09
N TYR A 121 -8.19 3.18 5.17
CA TYR A 121 -9.31 3.73 4.40
C TYR A 121 -8.99 3.78 2.91
N THR A 122 -7.84 4.34 2.55
CA THR A 122 -7.37 4.37 1.16
C THR A 122 -7.04 2.97 0.64
N ALA A 123 -6.56 2.04 1.48
CA ALA A 123 -6.37 0.64 1.06
C ALA A 123 -7.68 0.00 0.59
N ILE A 124 -8.77 0.18 1.34
CA ILE A 124 -10.09 -0.39 1.01
C ILE A 124 -10.77 0.37 -0.13
N LEU A 125 -10.77 1.71 -0.07
CA LEU A 125 -11.59 2.55 -0.94
C LEU A 125 -10.91 2.95 -2.25
N LEU A 126 -9.57 2.99 -2.29
CA LEU A 126 -8.81 3.44 -3.46
C LEU A 126 -7.95 2.31 -4.04
N VAL A 127 -6.98 1.81 -3.27
CA VAL A 127 -5.94 0.91 -3.79
C VAL A 127 -6.56 -0.42 -4.21
N THR A 128 -7.34 -1.07 -3.36
CA THR A 128 -7.95 -2.38 -3.67
C THR A 128 -8.85 -2.36 -4.92
N PRO A 129 -9.87 -1.48 -5.03
CA PRO A 129 -10.72 -1.46 -6.22
C PRO A 129 -9.92 -1.11 -7.48
N TYR A 130 -8.93 -0.23 -7.37
CA TYR A 130 -8.14 0.17 -8.53
C TYR A 130 -7.15 -0.91 -8.98
N SER A 131 -6.52 -1.63 -8.04
CA SER A 131 -5.69 -2.81 -8.35
C SER A 131 -6.51 -3.90 -9.05
N ILE A 132 -7.73 -4.18 -8.58
CA ILE A 132 -8.62 -5.15 -9.22
C ILE A 132 -8.97 -4.69 -10.64
N PHE A 133 -9.33 -3.41 -10.81
CA PHE A 133 -9.59 -2.84 -12.14
C PHE A 133 -8.39 -3.03 -13.09
N LEU A 134 -7.16 -2.72 -12.65
CA LEU A 134 -5.97 -2.91 -13.47
C LEU A 134 -5.75 -4.38 -13.87
N LEU A 135 -5.96 -5.32 -12.94
CA LEU A 135 -5.87 -6.76 -13.25
C LEU A 135 -6.88 -7.19 -14.32
N THR A 136 -8.02 -6.51 -14.46
CA THR A 136 -9.01 -6.85 -15.50
C THR A 136 -8.68 -6.30 -16.89
N ILE A 137 -7.88 -5.24 -16.99
CA ILE A 137 -7.58 -4.59 -18.29
C ILE A 137 -6.19 -4.94 -18.83
N ILE A 138 -5.29 -5.44 -17.97
CA ILE A 138 -3.90 -5.80 -18.33
C ILE A 138 -3.79 -7.27 -18.75
N ASN A 139 -4.72 -8.13 -18.33
CA ASN A 139 -4.85 -9.51 -18.78
C ASN A 139 -5.72 -9.61 -20.04
#